data_AF-A0A356GD83-F1
#
_entry.id   AF-A0A356GD83-F1
#
_cell.length_a   1.000
_cell.length_b   1.000
_cell.length_c   1.000
_cell.angle_alpha   90.00
_cell.angle_beta   90.00
_cell.angle_gamma   90.00
#
_symmetry.space_group_name_H-M   'P 1'
#
loop_
_entity.id
_entity.type
_entity.pdbx_description
1 polymer ?
#
loop_
_entity_poly.entity_id
_entity_poly.type
_entity_poly.pdbx_seq_one_letter_code
_entity_poly.pdbx_strand_id
1 'polypeptide(L)'
;MKKTVIKRLLLAAVIFICAFLASCGMKDPYHIHAFGDWRIMSEATCTKNGLRERVCKCGEKETEIIEATGHNFGDWTTVRKATCTDDGLNERICHCGEKETRIIKATGHDFSDWTHVKKVSCTDDGEDERVCSCGEKETRVIKAEGHKKVTDKAVAASCAAAGKTEGSHCSVCGEVFTAQQIIPALEHKWQEATCASPKKCTVCGKTDGEALPHTMENGKCKVCGYHYKAVIYDGNAVRIIYKRAKKIGSDGTRLELFFDVENKTSKTMMLQADAISLNGYCFSNISMSYNIISRTVGEISLYINEFDSSLVDADKIEYVGGQFKVLDDATMTVYDTAICTNVRVDKLGTGGIPANFNEKNKLFEDSNCTIYYHLLKKSSASPSQANLYLYFKNKTNGILTVQAEALAINGIGFYQLIASDAVLPMSIGTVNINIGDFDFKKVNINAIEKLGGQLDIIQNAFRSYKVIFANSDKLE
;
A
#
# COMPACT_ATOMS: atom_id res chain seq x y z
N MET A 1 -43.47 91.65 -43.89
CA MET A 1 -44.09 92.06 -45.18
C MET A 1 -45.25 91.12 -45.46
N LYS A 2 -46.50 91.47 -45.76
CA LYS A 2 -47.33 92.69 -45.77
C LYS A 2 -48.75 92.15 -46.03
N LYS A 3 -49.73 92.38 -45.15
CA LYS A 3 -51.18 92.45 -45.43
C LYS A 3 -51.76 93.43 -44.40
N THR A 4 -51.99 94.72 -44.72
CA THR A 4 -53.30 95.33 -45.13
C THR A 4 -54.47 94.81 -44.26
N VAL A 5 -55.36 95.60 -43.65
CA VAL A 5 -55.78 97.01 -43.80
C VAL A 5 -56.86 97.28 -42.72
N ILE A 6 -56.93 98.50 -42.18
CA ILE A 6 -58.12 99.27 -41.69
C ILE A 6 -58.99 98.65 -40.56
N LYS A 7 -59.03 99.20 -39.33
CA LYS A 7 -59.72 100.42 -38.79
C LYS A 7 -61.13 100.15 -38.25
N ARG A 8 -61.39 100.73 -37.06
CA ARG A 8 -62.67 100.99 -36.35
C ARG A 8 -63.21 99.80 -35.52
N LEU A 9 -63.84 99.96 -34.36
CA LEU A 9 -64.59 101.07 -33.76
C LEU A 9 -64.85 100.74 -32.26
N LEU A 10 -65.27 101.76 -31.50
CA LEU A 10 -66.03 101.77 -30.22
C LEU A 10 -65.25 102.41 -29.04
N LEU A 11 -65.77 103.37 -28.28
CA LEU A 11 -66.99 104.17 -28.37
C LEU A 11 -66.90 105.26 -27.26
N ALA A 12 -67.38 106.48 -27.56
CA ALA A 12 -68.05 107.54 -26.77
C ALA A 12 -67.86 107.63 -25.22
N ALA A 13 -67.98 108.79 -24.55
CA ALA A 13 -68.93 109.88 -24.77
C ALA A 13 -68.49 111.18 -24.04
N VAL A 14 -68.51 112.39 -24.64
CA VAL A 14 -69.62 113.42 -24.71
C VAL A 14 -69.57 114.33 -23.46
N ILE A 15 -69.51 115.69 -23.50
CA ILE A 15 -70.63 116.65 -23.62
C ILE A 15 -70.12 118.12 -23.47
N PHE A 16 -70.57 119.01 -24.38
CA PHE A 16 -70.95 120.46 -24.23
C PHE A 16 -69.88 121.55 -23.93
N ILE A 17 -69.96 122.84 -24.33
CA ILE A 17 -70.98 123.68 -25.00
C ILE A 17 -70.31 124.92 -25.65
N CYS A 18 -70.99 125.44 -26.68
CA CYS A 18 -71.06 126.75 -27.33
C CYS A 18 -70.11 127.94 -27.03
N ALA A 19 -69.56 128.46 -28.13
CA ALA A 19 -69.55 129.84 -28.64
C ALA A 19 -70.01 131.02 -27.74
N PHE A 20 -69.20 132.09 -27.69
CA PHE A 20 -69.67 133.48 -27.80
C PHE A 20 -68.51 134.42 -28.17
N LEU A 21 -68.84 135.46 -28.94
CA LEU A 21 -67.95 136.50 -29.46
C LEU A 21 -67.43 137.46 -28.38
N ALA A 22 -66.29 138.07 -28.72
CA ALA A 22 -65.88 139.44 -28.40
C ALA A 22 -65.32 139.78 -27.00
N SER A 23 -64.30 140.63 -27.09
CA SER A 23 -63.90 141.68 -26.13
C SER A 23 -63.04 141.29 -24.93
N CYS A 24 -61.75 141.62 -25.10
CA CYS A 24 -60.95 142.46 -24.21
C CYS A 24 -60.68 141.99 -22.78
N GLY A 25 -59.40 141.76 -22.49
CA GLY A 25 -58.88 141.63 -21.13
C GLY A 25 -57.39 141.33 -21.14
N MET A 26 -56.57 142.27 -21.63
CA MET A 26 -55.11 142.23 -21.46
C MET A 26 -54.80 142.04 -19.96
N LYS A 27 -54.05 140.98 -19.62
CA LYS A 27 -53.33 140.84 -18.35
C LYS A 27 -51.87 140.57 -18.68
N ASP A 28 -51.01 141.35 -18.04
CA ASP A 28 -49.56 141.51 -18.24
C ASP A 28 -48.78 140.26 -18.73
N PRO A 29 -47.93 140.39 -19.79
CA PRO A 29 -47.12 139.28 -20.30
C PRO A 29 -45.85 138.96 -19.50
N TYR A 30 -45.58 139.63 -18.38
CA TYR A 30 -44.39 139.40 -17.56
C TYR A 30 -44.75 139.26 -16.08
N HIS A 31 -45.03 138.04 -15.65
CA HIS A 31 -44.88 137.67 -14.24
C HIS A 31 -44.02 136.41 -14.13
N ILE A 32 -43.14 136.37 -13.13
CA ILE A 32 -42.30 135.21 -12.86
C ILE A 32 -43.17 134.16 -12.18
N HIS A 33 -43.26 132.96 -12.75
CA HIS A 33 -44.05 131.88 -12.19
C HIS A 33 -43.39 131.35 -10.89
N ALA A 34 -44.00 131.63 -9.76
CA ALA A 34 -43.65 131.00 -8.48
C ALA A 34 -44.52 129.74 -8.30
N PHE A 35 -44.05 128.62 -8.82
CA PHE A 35 -44.73 127.34 -8.63
C PHE A 35 -44.58 126.83 -7.19
N GLY A 36 -45.64 126.23 -6.64
CA GLY A 36 -45.60 125.58 -5.33
C GLY A 36 -44.85 124.25 -5.33
N ASP A 37 -44.94 123.52 -4.22
CA ASP A 37 -44.33 122.21 -4.09
C ASP A 37 -44.92 121.18 -5.06
N TRP A 38 -44.07 120.27 -5.51
CA TRP A 38 -44.46 119.14 -6.35
C TRP A 38 -45.42 118.21 -5.61
N ARG A 39 -46.51 117.82 -6.29
CA ARG A 39 -47.46 116.81 -5.81
C ARG A 39 -47.38 115.59 -6.72
N ILE A 40 -47.16 114.42 -6.11
CA ILE A 40 -47.15 113.15 -6.85
C ILE A 40 -48.58 112.80 -7.23
N MET A 41 -48.84 112.73 -8.53
CA MET A 41 -50.14 112.37 -9.09
C MET A 41 -50.26 110.86 -9.28
N SER A 42 -49.15 110.19 -9.58
CA SER A 42 -49.05 108.73 -9.60
C SER A 42 -47.62 108.32 -9.28
N GLU A 43 -47.46 107.37 -8.37
CA GLU A 43 -46.13 106.85 -8.04
C GLU A 43 -45.53 106.06 -9.20
N ALA A 44 -44.21 106.10 -9.33
CA ALA A 44 -43.49 105.25 -10.27
C ALA A 44 -43.53 103.80 -9.79
N THR A 45 -43.77 102.88 -10.71
CA THR A 45 -43.70 101.42 -10.48
C THR A 45 -42.46 100.85 -11.17
N CYS A 46 -42.21 99.54 -11.04
CA CYS A 46 -41.07 98.90 -11.69
C CYS A 46 -41.03 99.06 -13.22
N THR A 47 -42.20 99.18 -13.87
CA THR A 47 -42.30 99.23 -15.34
C THR A 47 -43.05 100.45 -15.89
N LYS A 48 -43.76 101.20 -15.05
CA LYS A 48 -44.47 102.43 -15.45
C LYS A 48 -43.93 103.63 -14.70
N ASN A 49 -43.57 104.65 -15.47
CA ASN A 49 -43.17 105.93 -14.93
C ASN A 49 -44.32 106.56 -14.13
N GLY A 50 -43.97 107.23 -13.03
CA GLY A 50 -44.87 108.07 -12.25
C GLY A 50 -44.97 109.47 -12.82
N LEU A 51 -45.79 110.31 -12.21
CA LEU A 51 -45.99 111.70 -12.62
C LEU A 51 -46.11 112.58 -11.39
N ARG A 52 -45.40 113.71 -11.38
CA ARG A 52 -45.61 114.79 -10.41
C ARG A 52 -46.01 116.08 -11.10
N GLU A 53 -46.89 116.84 -10.47
CA GLU A 53 -47.41 118.12 -10.97
C GLU A 53 -47.18 119.22 -9.91
N ARG A 54 -46.83 120.42 -10.34
CA ARG A 54 -46.91 121.63 -9.50
C ARG A 54 -47.68 122.73 -10.21
N VAL A 55 -48.40 123.53 -9.43
CA VAL A 55 -49.31 124.55 -9.94
C VAL A 55 -48.87 125.92 -9.44
N CYS A 56 -48.83 126.90 -10.35
CA CYS A 56 -48.60 128.30 -10.00
C CYS A 56 -49.92 128.95 -9.55
N LYS A 57 -49.86 130.01 -8.73
CA LYS A 57 -51.08 130.76 -8.32
C LYS A 57 -51.93 131.27 -9.49
N CYS A 58 -51.35 131.43 -10.68
CA CYS A 58 -52.06 131.83 -11.90
C CYS A 58 -52.84 130.68 -12.58
N GLY A 59 -52.73 129.44 -12.09
CA GLY A 59 -53.42 128.27 -12.62
C GLY A 59 -52.61 127.41 -13.59
N GLU A 60 -51.45 127.89 -14.05
CA GLU A 60 -50.55 127.15 -14.95
C GLU A 60 -49.95 125.92 -14.24
N LYS A 61 -49.88 124.80 -14.95
CA LYS A 61 -49.42 123.50 -14.44
C LYS A 61 -48.14 123.06 -15.14
N GLU A 62 -47.17 122.63 -14.35
CA GLU A 62 -45.96 121.98 -14.85
C GLU A 62 -45.95 120.53 -14.40
N THR A 63 -45.65 119.60 -15.32
CA THR A 63 -45.60 118.17 -15.05
C THR A 63 -44.22 117.61 -15.37
N GLU A 64 -43.78 116.64 -14.57
CA GLU A 64 -42.52 115.94 -14.75
C GLU A 64 -42.72 114.43 -14.55
N ILE A 65 -42.03 113.65 -15.38
CA ILE A 65 -42.06 112.19 -15.35
C ILE A 65 -41.10 111.71 -14.25
N ILE A 66 -41.58 110.81 -13.39
CA ILE A 66 -40.73 110.07 -12.46
C ILE A 66 -40.38 108.75 -13.13
N GLU A 67 -39.13 108.55 -13.53
CA GLU A 67 -38.70 107.32 -14.21
C GLU A 67 -39.04 106.07 -13.41
N ALA A 68 -39.43 105.00 -14.11
CA ALA A 68 -39.71 103.71 -13.51
C ALA A 68 -38.52 103.25 -12.67
N THR A 69 -38.80 102.70 -11.49
CA THR A 69 -37.76 102.34 -10.51
C THR A 69 -36.89 101.16 -10.96
N GLY A 70 -37.28 100.48 -12.03
CA GLY A 70 -36.65 99.25 -12.50
C GLY A 70 -36.98 98.06 -11.60
N HIS A 71 -36.54 96.88 -12.01
CA HIS A 71 -36.71 95.67 -11.21
C HIS A 71 -35.59 95.56 -10.18
N ASN A 72 -35.96 95.50 -8.91
CA ASN A 72 -35.07 95.12 -7.83
C ASN A 72 -35.34 93.65 -7.47
N PHE A 73 -34.57 92.76 -8.09
CA PHE A 73 -34.70 91.32 -7.85
C PHE A 73 -33.96 90.91 -6.57
N GLY A 74 -34.62 90.08 -5.76
CA GLY A 74 -34.00 89.48 -4.58
C GLY A 74 -32.97 88.40 -4.92
N ASP A 75 -32.60 87.62 -3.90
CA ASP A 75 -31.63 86.54 -4.04
C ASP A 75 -32.12 85.44 -5.01
N TRP A 76 -31.17 84.81 -5.67
CA TRP A 76 -31.45 83.64 -6.52
C TRP A 76 -31.91 82.47 -5.68
N THR A 77 -32.99 81.83 -6.12
CA THR A 77 -33.51 80.60 -5.53
C THR A 77 -33.43 79.46 -6.53
N THR A 78 -32.99 78.27 -6.09
CA THR A 78 -32.96 77.09 -6.96
C THR A 78 -34.34 76.46 -7.02
N VAL A 79 -35.03 76.67 -8.14
CA VAL A 79 -36.36 76.11 -8.39
C VAL A 79 -36.24 74.67 -8.87
N ARG A 80 -35.20 74.36 -9.63
CA ARG A 80 -34.90 73.00 -10.08
C ARG A 80 -33.39 72.76 -10.01
N LYS A 81 -32.97 71.77 -9.23
CA LYS A 81 -31.56 71.37 -9.17
C LYS A 81 -31.13 70.77 -10.51
N ALA A 82 -29.87 71.02 -10.89
CA ALA A 82 -29.28 70.34 -12.04
C ALA A 82 -29.09 68.84 -11.70
N THR A 83 -29.28 67.99 -12.70
CA THR A 83 -28.99 66.56 -12.62
C THR A 83 -27.80 66.24 -13.53
N CYS A 84 -27.46 64.95 -13.66
CA CYS A 84 -26.37 64.51 -14.54
C CYS A 84 -26.62 64.86 -16.02
N THR A 85 -27.88 64.85 -16.45
CA THR A 85 -28.29 65.07 -17.86
C THR A 85 -29.08 66.35 -18.07
N ASP A 86 -29.84 66.80 -17.06
CA ASP A 86 -30.72 67.95 -17.20
C ASP A 86 -30.12 69.19 -16.52
N ASP A 87 -30.03 70.27 -17.29
CA ASP A 87 -29.71 71.58 -16.76
C ASP A 87 -30.71 71.97 -15.64
N GLY A 88 -30.22 72.55 -14.54
CA GLY A 88 -31.04 73.12 -13.46
C GLY A 88 -31.50 74.55 -13.76
N LEU A 89 -32.30 75.12 -12.86
CA LEU A 89 -32.87 76.45 -13.01
C LEU A 89 -32.85 77.21 -11.67
N ASN A 90 -32.22 78.38 -11.68
CA ASN A 90 -32.40 79.39 -10.64
C ASN A 90 -33.40 80.45 -11.11
N GLU A 91 -34.24 80.92 -10.19
CA GLU A 91 -35.21 82.00 -10.40
C GLU A 91 -35.03 83.04 -9.30
N ARG A 92 -35.15 84.32 -9.65
CA ARG A 92 -35.34 85.42 -8.69
C ARG A 92 -36.53 86.26 -9.09
N ILE A 93 -37.26 86.75 -8.09
CA ILE A 93 -38.53 87.45 -8.28
C ILE A 93 -38.38 88.87 -7.75
N CYS A 94 -38.83 89.85 -8.52
CA CYS A 94 -38.96 91.23 -8.08
C CYS A 94 -40.26 91.38 -7.28
N HIS A 95 -40.34 92.32 -6.34
CA HIS A 95 -41.57 92.57 -5.56
C HIS A 95 -42.81 92.87 -6.43
N CYS A 96 -42.63 93.27 -7.69
CA CYS A 96 -43.72 93.49 -8.65
C CYS A 96 -44.21 92.21 -9.37
N GLY A 97 -43.62 91.05 -9.07
CA GLY A 97 -43.99 89.76 -9.64
C GLY A 97 -43.22 89.34 -10.90
N GLU A 98 -42.39 90.22 -11.47
CA GLU A 98 -41.54 89.87 -12.62
C GLU A 98 -40.46 88.86 -12.21
N LYS A 99 -40.16 87.90 -13.08
CA LYS A 99 -39.24 86.79 -12.81
C LYS A 99 -38.06 86.81 -13.77
N GLU A 100 -36.86 86.65 -13.22
CA GLU A 100 -35.66 86.41 -14.02
C GLU A 100 -35.14 85.00 -13.76
N THR A 101 -34.72 84.31 -14.83
CA THR A 101 -34.27 82.92 -14.74
C THR A 101 -32.84 82.77 -15.28
N ARG A 102 -32.11 81.82 -14.71
CA ARG A 102 -30.76 81.44 -15.16
C ARG A 102 -30.58 79.93 -15.12
N ILE A 103 -29.98 79.40 -16.19
CA ILE A 103 -29.67 77.98 -16.34
C ILE A 103 -28.44 77.60 -15.51
N ILE A 104 -28.53 76.50 -14.77
CA ILE A 104 -27.38 75.80 -14.17
C ILE A 104 -27.06 74.62 -15.09
N LYS A 105 -25.82 74.52 -15.59
CA LYS A 105 -25.46 73.41 -16.47
C LYS A 105 -25.52 72.06 -15.75
N ALA A 106 -25.96 71.03 -16.47
CA ALA A 106 -25.95 69.65 -16.00
C ALA A 106 -24.57 69.29 -15.43
N THR A 107 -24.56 68.54 -14.33
CA THR A 107 -23.31 68.26 -13.58
C THR A 107 -22.39 67.28 -14.30
N GLY A 108 -22.90 66.60 -15.33
CA GLY A 108 -22.24 65.45 -15.93
C GLY A 108 -22.36 64.21 -15.06
N HIS A 109 -21.89 63.09 -15.60
CA HIS A 109 -21.86 61.82 -14.89
C HIS A 109 -20.62 61.74 -13.99
N ASP A 110 -20.86 61.48 -12.71
CA ASP A 110 -19.83 61.13 -11.74
C ASP A 110 -19.87 59.60 -11.56
N PHE A 111 -19.07 58.90 -12.36
CA PHE A 111 -19.05 57.44 -12.38
C PHE A 111 -18.22 56.87 -11.23
N SER A 112 -18.67 55.73 -10.70
CA SER A 112 -17.90 54.93 -9.74
C SER A 112 -16.57 54.43 -10.31
N ASP A 113 -15.78 53.79 -9.44
CA ASP A 113 -14.66 52.96 -9.88
C ASP A 113 -15.15 51.84 -10.81
N TRP A 114 -14.26 51.40 -11.69
CA TRP A 114 -14.50 50.29 -12.60
C TRP A 114 -14.66 48.98 -11.84
N THR A 115 -15.61 48.17 -12.26
CA THR A 115 -15.86 46.83 -11.71
C THR A 115 -15.85 45.79 -12.82
N HIS A 116 -15.17 44.66 -12.59
CA HIS A 116 -15.11 43.55 -13.55
C HIS A 116 -16.46 42.82 -13.59
N VAL A 117 -17.24 43.03 -14.65
CA VAL A 117 -18.54 42.36 -14.84
C VAL A 117 -18.41 41.09 -15.69
N LYS A 118 -17.39 41.01 -16.54
CA LYS A 118 -17.03 39.80 -17.28
C LYS A 118 -15.54 39.54 -17.15
N LYS A 119 -15.19 38.37 -16.63
CA LYS A 119 -13.80 37.96 -16.47
C LYS A 119 -13.15 37.71 -17.84
N VAL A 120 -11.95 38.25 -18.04
CA VAL A 120 -11.12 37.96 -19.22
C VAL A 120 -10.65 36.51 -19.23
N SER A 121 -10.67 35.87 -20.40
CA SER A 121 -10.17 34.50 -20.62
C SER A 121 -9.06 34.49 -21.68
N CYS A 122 -8.55 33.30 -22.05
CA CYS A 122 -7.56 33.18 -23.14
C CYS A 122 -8.16 33.54 -24.51
N THR A 123 -9.46 33.35 -24.70
CA THR A 123 -10.17 33.51 -25.98
C THR A 123 -11.24 34.60 -25.92
N ASP A 124 -11.79 34.85 -24.72
CA ASP A 124 -12.90 35.77 -24.54
C ASP A 124 -12.42 37.07 -23.91
N ASP A 125 -12.76 38.17 -24.58
CA ASP A 125 -12.63 39.50 -24.01
C ASP A 125 -13.45 39.60 -22.72
N GLY A 126 -12.84 40.22 -21.70
CA GLY A 126 -13.50 40.64 -20.47
C GLY A 126 -14.19 42.00 -20.63
N GLU A 127 -14.90 42.41 -19.59
CA GLU A 127 -15.67 43.65 -19.59
C GLU A 127 -15.68 44.26 -18.19
N ASP A 128 -15.37 45.55 -18.13
CA ASP A 128 -15.56 46.38 -16.94
C ASP A 128 -16.80 47.25 -17.12
N GLU A 129 -17.55 47.45 -16.05
CA GLU A 129 -18.66 48.39 -15.94
C GLU A 129 -18.39 49.38 -14.81
N ARG A 130 -18.76 50.65 -15.02
CA ARG A 130 -18.92 51.63 -13.95
C ARG A 130 -20.28 52.30 -14.05
N VAL A 131 -20.81 52.71 -12.91
CA VAL A 131 -22.19 53.20 -12.80
C VAL A 131 -22.17 54.58 -12.16
N CYS A 132 -22.93 55.50 -12.74
CA CYS A 132 -23.20 56.79 -12.14
C CYS A 132 -24.36 56.65 -11.15
N SER A 133 -24.40 57.48 -10.10
CA SER A 133 -25.50 57.49 -9.12
C SER A 133 -26.90 57.71 -9.73
N CYS A 134 -26.99 58.27 -10.94
CA CYS A 134 -28.23 58.44 -11.70
C CYS A 134 -28.68 57.18 -12.46
N GLY A 135 -27.91 56.09 -12.41
CA GLY A 135 -28.21 54.81 -13.06
C GLY A 135 -27.58 54.61 -14.44
N GLU A 136 -26.94 55.64 -15.01
CA GLU A 136 -26.23 55.50 -16.29
C GLU A 136 -24.99 54.62 -16.15
N LYS A 137 -24.75 53.81 -17.17
CA LYS A 137 -23.70 52.78 -17.19
C LYS A 137 -22.73 53.05 -18.33
N GLU A 138 -21.44 52.88 -18.04
CA GLU A 138 -20.39 52.88 -19.05
C GLU A 138 -19.63 51.56 -18.97
N THR A 139 -19.41 50.94 -20.13
CA THR A 139 -18.64 49.69 -20.22
C THR A 139 -17.41 49.86 -21.10
N ARG A 140 -16.39 49.06 -20.82
CA ARG A 140 -15.21 48.95 -21.68
C ARG A 140 -14.76 47.50 -21.80
N VAL A 141 -14.21 47.17 -22.96
CA VAL A 141 -13.72 45.84 -23.29
C VAL A 141 -12.27 45.67 -22.82
N ILE A 142 -11.99 44.59 -22.10
CA ILE A 142 -10.62 44.14 -21.80
C ILE A 142 -10.27 43.03 -22.77
N LYS A 143 -9.26 43.24 -23.61
CA LYS A 143 -8.86 42.27 -24.62
C LYS A 143 -8.30 40.99 -24.00
N ALA A 144 -8.68 39.85 -24.58
CA ALA A 144 -8.13 38.56 -24.23
C ALA A 144 -6.59 38.56 -24.34
N GLU A 145 -5.90 38.01 -23.34
CA GLU A 145 -4.43 37.94 -23.33
C GLU A 145 -3.86 36.93 -24.33
N GLY A 146 -4.71 36.08 -24.91
CA GLY A 146 -4.31 34.95 -25.74
C GLY A 146 -3.71 33.80 -24.94
N HIS A 147 -3.36 32.72 -25.64
CA HIS A 147 -2.78 31.56 -24.99
C HIS A 147 -1.28 31.69 -24.71
N LYS A 148 -0.86 31.33 -23.50
CA LYS A 148 0.54 31.25 -23.09
C LYS A 148 1.04 29.81 -23.24
N LYS A 149 1.57 29.49 -24.43
CA LYS A 149 2.08 28.16 -24.79
C LYS A 149 3.28 27.77 -23.92
N VAL A 150 3.18 26.61 -23.28
CA VAL A 150 4.26 25.95 -22.53
C VAL A 150 4.50 24.56 -23.12
N THR A 151 5.78 24.16 -23.20
CA THR A 151 6.20 22.86 -23.72
C THR A 151 6.18 21.80 -22.64
N ASP A 152 5.48 20.71 -22.91
CA ASP A 152 5.48 19.49 -22.08
C ASP A 152 6.63 18.60 -22.54
N LYS A 153 7.65 18.46 -21.67
CA LYS A 153 8.85 17.69 -22.01
C LYS A 153 8.51 16.25 -22.37
N ALA A 154 9.20 15.75 -23.41
CA ALA A 154 9.14 14.34 -23.76
C ALA A 154 9.66 13.47 -22.60
N VAL A 155 9.03 12.32 -22.41
CA VAL A 155 9.43 11.29 -21.46
C VAL A 155 9.80 10.05 -22.26
N ALA A 156 11.06 9.66 -22.24
CA ALA A 156 11.48 8.44 -22.94
C ALA A 156 10.77 7.21 -22.37
N ALA A 157 10.38 6.28 -23.23
CA ALA A 157 9.84 5.00 -22.79
C ALA A 157 10.94 4.17 -22.11
N SER A 158 10.54 3.37 -21.12
CA SER A 158 11.39 2.38 -20.48
C SER A 158 10.70 1.02 -20.54
N CYS A 159 11.38 -0.04 -20.09
CA CYS A 159 10.71 -1.34 -19.96
C CYS A 159 9.71 -1.38 -18.79
N ALA A 160 9.73 -0.39 -17.88
CA ALA A 160 8.80 -0.35 -16.73
C ALA A 160 7.57 0.53 -16.99
N ALA A 161 7.69 1.55 -17.84
CA ALA A 161 6.65 2.52 -18.11
C ALA A 161 6.70 3.01 -19.56
N ALA A 162 5.52 3.21 -20.14
CA ALA A 162 5.37 3.88 -21.42
C ALA A 162 5.92 5.32 -21.35
N GLY A 163 6.51 5.77 -22.45
CA GLY A 163 6.97 7.15 -22.62
C GLY A 163 5.87 8.06 -23.16
N LYS A 164 6.21 9.33 -23.35
CA LYS A 164 5.38 10.35 -23.98
C LYS A 164 6.21 11.18 -24.93
N THR A 165 5.68 11.50 -26.11
CA THR A 165 6.29 12.49 -27.00
C THR A 165 6.27 13.88 -26.35
N GLU A 166 7.04 14.82 -26.91
CA GLU A 166 6.87 16.22 -26.56
C GLU A 166 5.44 16.69 -26.90
N GLY A 167 4.89 17.55 -26.04
CA GLY A 167 3.57 18.16 -26.24
C GLY A 167 3.61 19.63 -25.86
N SER A 168 2.45 20.30 -25.93
CA SER A 168 2.34 21.66 -25.41
C SER A 168 0.92 22.03 -25.05
N HIS A 169 0.78 22.87 -24.03
CA HIS A 169 -0.51 23.36 -23.55
C HIS A 169 -0.43 24.83 -23.12
N CYS A 170 -1.58 25.45 -22.91
CA CYS A 170 -1.69 26.79 -22.37
C CYS A 170 -1.57 26.75 -20.84
N SER A 171 -0.59 27.44 -20.27
CA SER A 171 -0.41 27.52 -18.80
C SER A 171 -1.57 28.17 -18.05
N VAL A 172 -2.44 28.92 -18.74
CA VAL A 172 -3.56 29.65 -18.13
C VAL A 172 -4.87 28.85 -18.14
N CYS A 173 -5.22 28.23 -19.27
CA CYS A 173 -6.51 27.51 -19.43
C CYS A 173 -6.38 26.00 -19.66
N GLY A 174 -5.16 25.48 -19.86
CA GLY A 174 -4.92 24.06 -20.12
C GLY A 174 -5.21 23.59 -21.54
N GLU A 175 -5.62 24.47 -22.46
CA GLU A 175 -5.85 24.10 -23.86
C GLU A 175 -4.59 23.48 -24.48
N VAL A 176 -4.74 22.34 -25.14
CA VAL A 176 -3.64 21.55 -25.67
C VAL A 176 -3.40 21.90 -27.13
N PHE A 177 -2.23 22.44 -27.46
CA PHE A 177 -1.82 22.75 -28.85
C PHE A 177 -1.25 21.53 -29.56
N THR A 178 -0.54 20.68 -28.82
CA THR A 178 0.06 19.46 -29.36
C THR A 178 -0.07 18.39 -28.30
N ALA A 179 -0.95 17.43 -28.55
CA ALA A 179 -1.21 16.35 -27.62
C ALA A 179 -0.01 15.39 -27.57
N GLN A 180 0.48 15.11 -26.35
CA GLN A 180 1.49 14.08 -26.14
C GLN A 180 0.94 12.72 -26.58
N GLN A 181 1.67 12.01 -27.44
CA GLN A 181 1.37 10.64 -27.83
C GLN A 181 2.10 9.66 -26.91
N ILE A 182 1.44 8.55 -26.59
CA ILE A 182 2.03 7.50 -25.77
C ILE A 182 3.04 6.73 -26.63
N ILE A 183 4.27 6.62 -26.14
CA ILE A 183 5.29 5.74 -26.71
C ILE A 183 5.19 4.43 -25.92
N PRO A 184 4.83 3.29 -26.53
CA PRO A 184 4.71 2.02 -25.83
C PRO A 184 5.96 1.69 -24.99
N ALA A 185 5.75 1.03 -23.85
CA ALA A 185 6.86 0.57 -23.02
C ALA A 185 7.76 -0.37 -23.82
N LEU A 186 9.07 -0.30 -23.57
CA LEU A 186 10.04 -1.17 -24.22
C LEU A 186 9.89 -2.60 -23.71
N GLU A 187 10.30 -3.56 -24.54
CA GLU A 187 10.29 -4.97 -24.10
C GLU A 187 11.31 -5.20 -22.98
N HIS A 188 10.93 -6.09 -22.04
CA HIS A 188 11.81 -6.49 -20.96
C HIS A 188 12.97 -7.36 -21.46
N LYS A 189 14.20 -7.00 -21.09
CA LYS A 189 15.37 -7.87 -21.26
C LYS A 189 15.48 -8.82 -20.07
N TRP A 190 14.94 -10.01 -20.24
CA TRP A 190 14.89 -11.03 -19.20
C TRP A 190 16.23 -11.74 -19.03
N GLN A 191 16.68 -11.82 -17.78
CA GLN A 191 17.56 -12.88 -17.34
C GLN A 191 16.70 -14.10 -17.03
N GLU A 192 17.07 -15.24 -17.60
CA GLU A 192 16.34 -16.50 -17.44
C GLU A 192 16.29 -16.94 -15.96
N ALA A 193 15.22 -17.66 -15.62
CA ALA A 193 14.97 -18.14 -14.28
C ALA A 193 16.05 -19.15 -13.87
N THR A 194 16.33 -19.19 -12.57
CA THR A 194 17.12 -20.25 -11.93
C THR A 194 16.24 -20.98 -10.93
N CYS A 195 16.77 -22.03 -10.30
CA CYS A 195 16.05 -22.69 -9.21
C CYS A 195 16.04 -21.90 -7.87
N ALA A 196 16.71 -20.74 -7.81
CA ALA A 196 16.66 -19.85 -6.66
C ALA A 196 15.79 -18.61 -6.91
N SER A 197 15.53 -18.26 -8.17
CA SER A 197 14.82 -17.04 -8.53
C SER A 197 14.11 -17.15 -9.87
N PRO A 198 12.91 -16.58 -10.03
CA PRO A 198 12.20 -16.50 -11.32
C PRO A 198 12.95 -15.64 -12.34
N LYS A 199 12.42 -15.52 -13.57
CA LYS A 199 13.00 -14.63 -14.58
C LYS A 199 13.02 -13.22 -14.04
N LYS A 200 14.10 -12.48 -14.27
CA LYS A 200 14.25 -11.11 -13.77
C LYS A 200 14.69 -10.16 -14.87
N CYS A 201 14.01 -9.04 -15.00
CA CYS A 201 14.43 -8.01 -15.95
C CYS A 201 15.74 -7.37 -15.46
N THR A 202 16.77 -7.42 -16.30
CA THR A 202 18.10 -6.87 -15.98
C THR A 202 18.13 -5.34 -15.87
N VAL A 203 17.10 -4.66 -16.39
CA VAL A 203 17.00 -3.20 -16.41
C VAL A 203 16.17 -2.66 -15.24
N CYS A 204 14.97 -3.20 -15.00
CA CYS A 204 14.05 -2.67 -13.97
C CYS A 204 13.84 -3.60 -12.76
N GLY A 205 14.36 -4.83 -12.79
CA GLY A 205 14.26 -5.77 -11.68
C GLY A 205 12.92 -6.47 -11.50
N LYS A 206 11.90 -6.18 -12.34
CA LYS A 206 10.62 -6.92 -12.36
C LYS A 206 10.87 -8.41 -12.57
N THR A 207 10.06 -9.25 -11.94
CA THR A 207 10.12 -10.71 -12.06
C THR A 207 8.95 -11.25 -12.87
N ASP A 208 9.18 -12.35 -13.59
CA ASP A 208 8.16 -13.04 -14.40
C ASP A 208 8.26 -14.57 -14.22
N GLY A 209 7.10 -15.19 -14.03
CA GLY A 209 6.97 -16.62 -13.71
C GLY A 209 7.51 -17.01 -12.33
N GLU A 210 7.73 -18.33 -12.15
CA GLU A 210 8.27 -18.93 -10.94
C GLU A 210 9.74 -19.36 -11.15
N ALA A 211 10.44 -19.63 -10.04
CA ALA A 211 11.77 -20.25 -10.09
C ALA A 211 11.67 -21.65 -10.73
N LEU A 212 12.73 -22.06 -11.44
CA LEU A 212 12.78 -23.40 -12.04
C LEU A 212 12.85 -24.48 -10.95
N PRO A 213 12.37 -25.71 -11.21
CA PRO A 213 12.58 -26.82 -10.29
C PRO A 213 14.09 -27.12 -10.10
N HIS A 214 14.47 -27.56 -8.91
CA HIS A 214 15.86 -27.94 -8.64
C HIS A 214 16.31 -29.11 -9.52
N THR A 215 17.40 -28.93 -10.27
CA THR A 215 18.10 -30.02 -10.96
C THR A 215 19.15 -30.60 -10.02
N MET A 216 18.97 -31.86 -9.59
CA MET A 216 19.74 -32.48 -8.53
C MET A 216 20.90 -33.34 -9.06
N GLU A 217 22.09 -33.20 -8.45
CA GLU A 217 23.28 -34.02 -8.71
C GLU A 217 24.02 -34.22 -7.37
N ASN A 218 24.21 -35.46 -6.92
CA ASN A 218 24.84 -35.81 -5.62
C ASN A 218 24.19 -35.15 -4.39
N GLY A 219 22.86 -35.27 -4.22
CA GLY A 219 22.15 -34.79 -3.02
C GLY A 219 22.06 -33.27 -2.87
N LYS A 220 22.57 -32.54 -3.86
CA LYS A 220 22.64 -31.08 -3.90
C LYS A 220 22.09 -30.59 -5.24
N CYS A 221 21.37 -29.47 -5.23
CA CYS A 221 20.98 -28.85 -6.49
C CYS A 221 22.24 -28.37 -7.21
N LYS A 222 22.45 -28.84 -8.46
CA LYS A 222 23.59 -28.48 -9.32
C LYS A 222 23.73 -26.97 -9.52
N VAL A 223 22.61 -26.25 -9.44
CA VAL A 223 22.52 -24.82 -9.75
C VAL A 223 22.65 -23.94 -8.51
N CYS A 224 21.87 -24.18 -7.44
CA CYS A 224 21.87 -23.30 -6.25
C CYS A 224 22.53 -23.91 -5.00
N GLY A 225 22.85 -25.19 -5.01
CA GLY A 225 23.46 -25.85 -3.88
C GLY A 225 22.52 -26.26 -2.74
N TYR A 226 21.21 -26.20 -2.94
CA TYR A 226 20.21 -26.64 -1.96
C TYR A 226 20.25 -28.16 -1.73
N HIS A 227 20.13 -28.60 -0.48
CA HIS A 227 20.05 -30.02 -0.09
C HIS A 227 18.60 -30.39 0.26
N TYR A 228 18.09 -31.49 -0.30
CA TYR A 228 16.75 -31.98 0.06
C TYR A 228 16.76 -32.64 1.45
N LYS A 229 15.73 -32.38 2.25
CA LYS A 229 15.35 -33.24 3.38
C LYS A 229 14.95 -34.62 2.81
N ALA A 230 15.55 -35.70 3.29
CA ALA A 230 15.39 -37.03 2.72
C ALA A 230 13.96 -37.55 2.91
N VAL A 231 13.23 -37.77 1.81
CA VAL A 231 12.00 -38.56 1.85
C VAL A 231 12.41 -40.02 2.06
N ILE A 232 12.17 -40.55 3.26
CA ILE A 232 12.53 -41.94 3.61
C ILE A 232 11.40 -42.92 3.36
N TYR A 233 10.16 -42.42 3.22
CA TYR A 233 8.99 -43.19 2.83
C TYR A 233 7.94 -42.31 2.15
N ASP A 234 7.35 -42.80 1.06
CA ASP A 234 6.24 -42.14 0.37
C ASP A 234 5.16 -43.18 0.03
N GLY A 235 4.26 -43.42 0.98
CA GLY A 235 3.14 -44.34 0.84
C GLY A 235 1.83 -43.62 0.49
N ASN A 236 0.78 -44.41 0.34
CA ASN A 236 -0.56 -43.90 0.08
C ASN A 236 -1.16 -43.19 1.31
N ALA A 237 -0.88 -43.70 2.51
CA ALA A 237 -1.42 -43.15 3.75
C ALA A 237 -0.59 -41.98 4.30
N VAL A 238 0.74 -42.10 4.24
CA VAL A 238 1.67 -41.11 4.81
C VAL A 238 2.90 -40.93 3.93
N ARG A 239 3.53 -39.76 4.05
CA ARG A 239 4.90 -39.52 3.57
C ARG A 239 5.76 -39.07 4.74
N ILE A 240 6.92 -39.69 4.91
CA ILE A 240 7.84 -39.47 6.04
C ILE A 240 9.14 -38.88 5.49
N ILE A 241 9.56 -37.75 6.06
CA ILE A 241 10.73 -36.99 5.61
C ILE A 241 11.65 -36.77 6.80
N TYR A 242 12.88 -37.27 6.73
CA TYR A 242 13.90 -36.97 7.73
C TYR A 242 14.39 -35.53 7.58
N LYS A 243 14.44 -34.79 8.69
CA LYS A 243 14.80 -33.37 8.72
C LYS A 243 16.19 -33.13 9.30
N ARG A 244 16.44 -33.62 10.52
CA ARG A 244 17.69 -33.41 11.28
C ARG A 244 17.73 -34.27 12.53
N ALA A 245 18.90 -34.35 13.16
CA ALA A 245 19.11 -34.94 14.46
C ALA A 245 19.68 -33.93 15.46
N LYS A 246 19.54 -34.20 16.76
CA LYS A 246 20.08 -33.40 17.86
C LYS A 246 20.47 -34.30 19.02
N LYS A 247 21.72 -34.21 19.49
CA LYS A 247 22.17 -34.90 20.72
C LYS A 247 21.53 -34.27 21.96
N ILE A 248 21.07 -35.09 22.90
CA ILE A 248 20.41 -34.67 24.15
C ILE A 248 21.01 -35.43 25.34
N GLY A 249 21.01 -34.78 26.51
CA GLY A 249 21.62 -35.31 27.74
C GLY A 249 23.03 -34.76 27.93
N SER A 250 23.45 -34.61 29.19
CA SER A 250 24.77 -34.07 29.56
C SER A 250 25.95 -34.94 29.09
N ASP A 251 25.68 -36.20 28.76
CA ASP A 251 26.63 -37.22 28.32
C ASP A 251 26.48 -37.60 26.82
N GLY A 252 25.48 -37.05 26.12
CA GLY A 252 25.21 -37.36 24.71
C GLY A 252 24.67 -38.78 24.45
N THR A 253 24.16 -39.47 25.48
CA THR A 253 23.65 -40.85 25.38
C THR A 253 22.28 -40.97 24.75
N ARG A 254 21.62 -39.84 24.43
CA ARG A 254 20.32 -39.82 23.73
C ARG A 254 20.40 -38.98 22.46
N LEU A 255 19.73 -39.43 21.41
CA LEU A 255 19.61 -38.71 20.14
C LEU A 255 18.15 -38.45 19.80
N GLU A 256 17.79 -37.20 19.56
CA GLU A 256 16.47 -36.80 19.06
C GLU A 256 16.52 -36.63 17.54
N LEU A 257 15.63 -37.32 16.84
CA LEU A 257 15.44 -37.28 15.40
C LEU A 257 14.14 -36.55 15.08
N PHE A 258 14.22 -35.59 14.16
CA PHE A 258 13.09 -34.80 13.69
C PHE A 258 12.65 -35.29 12.32
N PHE A 259 11.35 -35.54 12.17
CA PHE A 259 10.73 -35.93 10.92
C PHE A 259 9.58 -34.99 10.59
N ASP A 260 9.49 -34.55 9.34
CA ASP A 260 8.27 -33.94 8.80
C ASP A 260 7.40 -35.10 8.24
N VAL A 261 6.18 -35.28 8.75
CA VAL A 261 5.25 -36.34 8.32
C VAL A 261 3.99 -35.74 7.74
N GLU A 262 3.72 -36.06 6.48
CA GLU A 262 2.49 -35.72 5.78
C GLU A 262 1.48 -36.85 5.98
N ASN A 263 0.38 -36.56 6.68
CA ASN A 263 -0.76 -37.46 6.81
C ASN A 263 -1.73 -37.21 5.66
N LYS A 264 -1.80 -38.14 4.70
CA LYS A 264 -2.67 -38.03 3.51
C LYS A 264 -4.09 -38.54 3.76
N THR A 265 -4.34 -39.10 4.94
CA THR A 265 -5.62 -39.70 5.32
C THR A 265 -6.57 -38.66 5.95
N SER A 266 -7.85 -39.02 6.05
CA SER A 266 -8.87 -38.25 6.76
C SER A 266 -8.91 -38.50 8.27
N LYS A 267 -8.03 -39.37 8.80
CA LYS A 267 -7.98 -39.74 10.21
C LYS A 267 -6.70 -39.22 10.87
N THR A 268 -6.76 -38.97 12.17
CA THR A 268 -5.55 -38.70 12.96
C THR A 268 -4.76 -40.00 13.07
N MET A 269 -3.46 -39.93 12.77
CA MET A 269 -2.58 -41.09 12.76
C MET A 269 -1.49 -40.92 13.79
N MET A 270 -1.04 -42.01 14.39
CA MET A 270 0.20 -42.07 15.16
C MET A 270 1.27 -42.76 14.32
N LEU A 271 2.50 -42.27 14.41
CA LEU A 271 3.65 -42.99 13.90
C LEU A 271 4.38 -43.64 15.08
N GLN A 272 4.65 -44.94 14.98
CA GLN A 272 5.50 -45.67 15.91
C GLN A 272 6.67 -46.25 15.13
N ALA A 273 7.89 -46.15 15.66
CA ALA A 273 9.07 -46.75 15.06
C ALA A 273 9.48 -47.96 15.88
N ASP A 274 9.58 -49.12 15.22
CA ASP A 274 10.11 -50.33 15.83
C ASP A 274 11.64 -50.35 15.78
N ALA A 275 12.21 -49.72 14.75
CA ALA A 275 13.66 -49.61 14.55
C ALA A 275 13.99 -48.38 13.69
N ILE A 276 15.15 -47.79 13.89
CA ILE A 276 15.72 -46.71 13.06
C ILE A 276 17.14 -47.09 12.70
N SER A 277 17.51 -46.91 11.45
CA SER A 277 18.89 -47.11 11.01
C SER A 277 19.52 -45.77 10.61
N LEU A 278 20.70 -45.47 11.15
CA LEU A 278 21.48 -44.27 10.82
C LEU A 278 22.87 -44.68 10.34
N ASN A 279 23.28 -44.21 9.16
CA ASN A 279 24.57 -44.55 8.54
C ASN A 279 24.87 -46.05 8.54
N GLY A 280 23.83 -46.85 8.37
CA GLY A 280 23.92 -48.30 8.32
C GLY A 280 23.84 -49.01 9.68
N TYR A 281 23.77 -48.30 10.82
CA TYR A 281 23.60 -48.85 12.17
C TYR A 281 22.14 -48.82 12.63
N CYS A 282 21.61 -49.98 13.04
CA CYS A 282 20.26 -50.09 13.59
C CYS A 282 20.20 -49.77 15.09
N PHE A 283 19.21 -48.96 15.47
CA PHE A 283 18.82 -48.58 16.82
C PHE A 283 17.35 -48.94 17.04
N SER A 284 17.02 -49.41 18.23
CA SER A 284 15.73 -50.04 18.54
C SER A 284 15.16 -49.62 19.89
N ASN A 285 16.03 -49.20 20.83
CA ASN A 285 15.61 -48.57 22.08
C ASN A 285 15.12 -47.14 21.78
N ILE A 286 13.90 -47.07 21.28
CA ILE A 286 13.27 -45.89 20.72
C ILE A 286 12.07 -45.50 21.58
N SER A 287 11.89 -44.20 21.80
CA SER A 287 10.64 -43.63 22.31
C SER A 287 10.16 -42.54 21.36
N MET A 288 8.85 -42.41 21.17
CA MET A 288 8.27 -41.47 20.21
C MET A 288 7.26 -40.55 20.87
N SER A 289 6.93 -39.48 20.14
CA SER A 289 5.99 -38.47 20.57
C SER A 289 4.98 -38.11 19.48
N TYR A 290 3.79 -37.74 19.96
CA TYR A 290 2.70 -37.01 19.29
C TYR A 290 1.96 -37.67 18.12
N ASN A 291 0.70 -37.26 17.99
CA ASN A 291 -0.24 -37.69 16.96
C ASN A 291 -0.17 -36.70 15.78
N ILE A 292 -0.42 -37.19 14.57
CA ILE A 292 -0.38 -36.42 13.33
C ILE A 292 -1.81 -36.20 12.87
N ILE A 293 -2.27 -34.95 12.92
CA ILE A 293 -3.63 -34.56 12.55
C ILE A 293 -3.91 -34.90 11.08
N SER A 294 -5.14 -35.30 10.78
CA SER A 294 -5.57 -35.64 9.41
C SER A 294 -5.30 -34.52 8.42
N ARG A 295 -4.84 -34.88 7.21
CA ARG A 295 -4.56 -33.93 6.10
C ARG A 295 -3.60 -32.79 6.46
N THR A 296 -2.68 -33.02 7.38
CA THR A 296 -1.67 -32.03 7.76
C THR A 296 -0.26 -32.57 7.56
N VAL A 297 0.71 -31.66 7.54
CA VAL A 297 2.12 -31.97 7.72
C VAL A 297 2.49 -31.57 9.14
N GLY A 298 2.89 -32.55 9.96
CA GLY A 298 3.33 -32.33 11.33
C GLY A 298 4.81 -32.67 11.49
N GLU A 299 5.53 -31.90 12.31
CA GLU A 299 6.85 -32.30 12.78
C GLU A 299 6.68 -33.24 13.98
N ILE A 300 7.31 -34.42 13.91
CA ILE A 300 7.36 -35.37 15.01
C ILE A 300 8.80 -35.58 15.46
N SER A 301 8.96 -35.95 16.74
CA SER A 301 10.25 -36.24 17.35
C SER A 301 10.30 -37.67 17.87
N LEU A 302 11.43 -38.32 17.61
CA LEU A 302 11.76 -39.67 18.03
C LEU A 302 13.08 -39.65 18.77
N TYR A 303 13.16 -40.34 19.90
CA TYR A 303 14.36 -40.42 20.73
C TYR A 303 14.97 -41.82 20.68
N ILE A 304 16.25 -41.91 20.35
CA ILE A 304 17.09 -43.08 20.58
C ILE A 304 17.67 -42.93 22.00
N ASN A 305 17.35 -43.86 22.90
CA ASN A 305 17.66 -43.72 24.34
C ASN A 305 19.03 -44.28 24.77
N GLU A 306 19.65 -45.13 23.94
CA GLU A 306 21.02 -45.63 24.12
C GLU A 306 21.84 -45.35 22.86
N PHE A 307 22.07 -44.07 22.57
CA PHE A 307 22.85 -43.63 21.43
C PHE A 307 24.35 -43.67 21.72
N ASP A 308 25.09 -44.38 20.86
CA ASP A 308 26.56 -44.39 20.89
C ASP A 308 27.13 -43.45 19.82
N SER A 309 27.63 -42.30 20.28
CA SER A 309 28.23 -41.28 19.41
C SER A 309 29.56 -41.69 18.77
N SER A 310 30.17 -42.81 19.17
CA SER A 310 31.33 -43.38 18.47
C SER A 310 30.96 -44.08 17.17
N LEU A 311 29.69 -44.49 17.02
CA LEU A 311 29.20 -45.24 15.86
C LEU A 311 28.65 -44.32 14.77
N VAL A 312 27.93 -43.29 15.18
CA VAL A 312 27.29 -42.34 14.26
C VAL A 312 27.58 -40.92 14.72
N ASP A 313 28.12 -40.11 13.82
CA ASP A 313 28.20 -38.66 14.01
C ASP A 313 26.83 -38.04 13.69
N ALA A 314 26.14 -37.53 14.72
CA ALA A 314 24.79 -36.97 14.59
C ALA A 314 24.72 -35.78 13.61
N ASP A 315 25.83 -35.06 13.44
CA ASP A 315 25.91 -33.92 12.52
C ASP A 315 26.21 -34.36 11.07
N LYS A 316 26.49 -35.65 10.84
CA LYS A 316 26.84 -36.24 9.54
C LYS A 316 26.05 -37.53 9.26
N ILE A 317 24.73 -37.44 9.39
CA ILE A 317 23.83 -38.54 9.02
C ILE A 317 23.57 -38.48 7.52
N GLU A 318 24.11 -39.45 6.78
CA GLU A 318 24.03 -39.61 5.32
C GLU A 318 23.03 -40.69 4.89
N TYR A 319 22.70 -41.63 5.77
CA TYR A 319 21.72 -42.68 5.53
C TYR A 319 20.73 -42.74 6.68
N VAL A 320 19.44 -42.71 6.34
CA VAL A 320 18.36 -42.88 7.32
C VAL A 320 17.40 -43.94 6.82
N GLY A 321 17.14 -44.91 7.68
CA GLY A 321 16.16 -45.97 7.48
C GLY A 321 15.40 -46.24 8.76
N GLY A 322 14.52 -47.22 8.72
CA GLY A 322 13.74 -47.61 9.88
C GLY A 322 12.51 -48.43 9.52
N GLN A 323 11.85 -48.93 10.53
CA GLN A 323 10.54 -49.56 10.44
C GLN A 323 9.57 -48.73 11.22
N PHE A 324 8.57 -48.19 10.51
CA PHE A 324 7.50 -47.44 11.13
C PHE A 324 6.18 -48.16 10.94
N LYS A 325 5.40 -48.23 12.00
CA LYS A 325 3.98 -48.57 11.99
C LYS A 325 3.19 -47.28 12.03
N VAL A 326 2.27 -47.14 11.08
CA VAL A 326 1.28 -46.08 11.08
C VAL A 326 0.04 -46.65 11.76
N LEU A 327 -0.35 -46.08 12.89
CA LEU A 327 -1.47 -46.54 13.70
C LEU A 327 -2.63 -45.55 13.60
N ASP A 328 -3.86 -46.05 13.55
CA ASP A 328 -5.03 -45.21 13.82
C ASP A 328 -5.00 -44.81 15.30
N ASP A 329 -4.98 -43.51 15.59
CA ASP A 329 -4.87 -42.96 16.94
C ASP A 329 -6.06 -43.36 17.84
N ALA A 330 -7.24 -43.59 17.26
CA ALA A 330 -8.43 -43.95 18.03
C ALA A 330 -8.51 -45.44 18.36
N THR A 331 -8.09 -46.31 17.43
CA THR A 331 -8.24 -47.77 17.56
C THR A 331 -6.94 -48.50 17.86
N MET A 332 -5.79 -47.81 17.78
CA MET A 332 -4.44 -48.38 17.89
C MET A 332 -4.14 -49.52 16.90
N THR A 333 -4.95 -49.65 15.85
CA THR A 333 -4.77 -50.68 14.82
C THR A 333 -3.73 -50.24 13.79
N VAL A 334 -2.88 -51.17 13.36
CA VAL A 334 -1.91 -50.92 12.29
C VAL A 334 -2.65 -50.64 10.99
N TYR A 335 -2.48 -49.43 10.50
CA TYR A 335 -3.09 -48.92 9.27
C TYR A 335 -2.16 -49.12 8.06
N ASP A 336 -0.86 -48.90 8.25
CA ASP A 336 0.17 -49.07 7.22
C ASP A 336 1.52 -49.40 7.89
N THR A 337 2.43 -50.05 7.15
CA THR A 337 3.80 -50.32 7.61
C THR A 337 4.80 -49.75 6.62
N ALA A 338 5.60 -48.81 7.09
CA ALA A 338 6.67 -48.17 6.33
C ALA A 338 8.01 -48.83 6.66
N ILE A 339 8.46 -49.75 5.81
CA ILE A 339 9.80 -50.33 5.88
C ILE A 339 10.73 -49.49 5.00
N CYS A 340 11.61 -48.73 5.64
CA CYS A 340 12.56 -47.82 5.01
C CYS A 340 13.95 -48.45 5.08
N THR A 341 14.38 -49.20 4.06
CA THR A 341 15.71 -49.83 4.08
C THR A 341 16.78 -48.84 3.66
N ASN A 342 17.57 -48.35 4.62
CA ASN A 342 18.81 -47.59 4.44
C ASN A 342 18.83 -46.73 3.18
N VAL A 343 17.85 -45.85 3.10
CA VAL A 343 17.74 -44.91 1.99
C VAL A 343 18.81 -43.86 2.24
N ARG A 344 19.84 -43.85 1.39
CA ARG A 344 20.72 -42.69 1.24
C ARG A 344 19.82 -41.48 1.03
N VAL A 345 20.21 -40.32 1.57
CA VAL A 345 19.52 -39.03 1.35
C VAL A 345 19.45 -38.68 -0.18
N ASP A 346 19.96 -39.54 -1.06
CA ASP A 346 20.03 -39.41 -2.51
C ASP A 346 20.32 -40.77 -3.19
N LYS A 347 19.26 -41.55 -3.48
CA LYS A 347 19.15 -42.77 -4.33
C LYS A 347 19.93 -44.07 -3.96
N LEU A 348 19.25 -45.18 -4.26
CA LEU A 348 19.59 -46.61 -4.07
C LEU A 348 21.01 -46.99 -4.50
N GLY A 349 21.81 -47.45 -3.54
CA GLY A 349 23.12 -48.08 -3.74
C GLY A 349 23.68 -48.55 -2.41
N THR A 350 24.10 -49.82 -2.36
CA THR A 350 24.65 -50.51 -1.19
C THR A 350 25.92 -49.84 -0.69
N GLY A 351 25.80 -48.93 0.28
CA GLY A 351 26.89 -48.10 0.78
C GLY A 351 27.39 -48.51 2.16
N GLY A 352 28.64 -49.00 2.20
CA GLY A 352 29.61 -48.72 3.27
C GLY A 352 29.44 -49.43 4.61
N ILE A 353 30.14 -50.55 4.79
CA ILE A 353 30.46 -51.13 6.09
C ILE A 353 31.45 -50.19 6.80
N PRO A 354 31.25 -49.83 8.08
CA PRO A 354 32.23 -49.08 8.88
C PRO A 354 33.63 -49.72 8.86
N ALA A 355 34.70 -48.92 8.98
CA ALA A 355 36.07 -49.43 8.84
C ALA A 355 36.53 -50.39 9.98
N ASN A 356 35.72 -50.56 11.03
CA ASN A 356 36.06 -51.31 12.24
C ASN A 356 35.66 -52.80 12.18
N PHE A 357 35.06 -53.22 11.07
CA PHE A 357 34.76 -54.62 10.79
C PHE A 357 36.00 -55.30 10.23
N ASN A 358 36.70 -56.07 11.06
CA ASN A 358 37.92 -56.76 10.67
C ASN A 358 37.84 -58.25 11.02
N GLU A 359 38.80 -59.04 10.53
CA GLU A 359 38.78 -60.49 10.77
C GLU A 359 38.91 -60.86 12.25
N LYS A 360 39.50 -60.01 13.10
CA LYS A 360 39.70 -60.32 14.53
C LYS A 360 38.40 -60.37 15.30
N ASN A 361 37.43 -59.50 14.99
CA ASN A 361 36.13 -59.48 15.67
C ASN A 361 35.03 -60.23 14.93
N LYS A 362 35.33 -60.85 13.78
CA LYS A 362 34.36 -61.67 13.03
C LYS A 362 34.08 -62.99 13.77
N LEU A 363 32.81 -63.33 13.93
CA LEU A 363 32.36 -64.54 14.63
C LEU A 363 31.76 -65.58 13.68
N PHE A 364 31.14 -65.12 12.59
CA PHE A 364 30.46 -65.97 11.61
C PHE A 364 30.23 -65.24 10.30
N GLU A 365 30.23 -65.97 9.18
CA GLU A 365 29.86 -65.45 7.86
C GLU A 365 29.22 -66.51 6.97
N ASP A 366 28.09 -66.17 6.34
CA ASP A 366 27.47 -66.95 5.27
C ASP A 366 26.88 -66.05 4.16
N SER A 367 26.03 -66.61 3.29
CA SER A 367 25.36 -65.85 2.22
C SER A 367 24.29 -64.88 2.73
N ASN A 368 23.78 -65.08 3.94
CA ASN A 368 22.64 -64.34 4.50
C ASN A 368 23.09 -63.25 5.48
N CYS A 369 24.14 -63.50 6.28
CA CYS A 369 24.64 -62.54 7.25
C CYS A 369 26.15 -62.67 7.53
N THR A 370 26.68 -61.64 8.18
CA THR A 370 27.98 -61.71 8.86
C THR A 370 27.80 -61.21 10.29
N ILE A 371 28.37 -61.91 11.28
CA ILE A 371 28.27 -61.57 12.70
C ILE A 371 29.64 -61.16 13.20
N TYR A 372 29.69 -60.05 13.93
CA TYR A 372 30.90 -59.55 14.56
C TYR A 372 30.65 -59.26 16.03
N TYR A 373 31.66 -59.48 16.86
CA TYR A 373 31.70 -59.00 18.22
C TYR A 373 31.81 -57.48 18.24
N HIS A 374 31.03 -56.84 19.11
CA HIS A 374 31.17 -55.41 19.38
C HIS A 374 31.74 -55.16 20.78
N LEU A 375 30.95 -55.44 21.82
CA LEU A 375 31.36 -55.25 23.20
C LEU A 375 30.47 -56.03 24.16
N LEU A 376 30.97 -56.25 25.37
CA LEU A 376 30.22 -56.78 26.50
C LEU A 376 30.21 -55.75 27.62
N LYS A 377 29.03 -55.25 28.01
CA LYS A 377 28.90 -54.28 29.11
C LYS A 377 28.04 -54.82 30.25
N LYS A 378 28.33 -54.36 31.47
CA LYS A 378 27.45 -54.57 32.62
C LYS A 378 26.12 -53.84 32.39
N SER A 379 25.00 -54.50 32.65
CA SER A 379 23.68 -53.88 32.55
C SER A 379 23.52 -52.81 33.64
N SER A 380 22.94 -51.66 33.28
CA SER A 380 22.53 -50.64 34.24
C SER A 380 21.26 -51.04 35.01
N ALA A 381 20.48 -51.99 34.48
CA ALA A 381 19.20 -52.42 35.05
C ALA A 381 19.35 -53.44 36.19
N SER A 382 20.41 -54.25 36.20
CA SER A 382 20.62 -55.28 37.23
C SER A 382 22.11 -55.60 37.44
N PRO A 383 22.56 -55.81 38.69
CA PRO A 383 23.94 -56.15 39.01
C PRO A 383 24.35 -57.57 38.56
N SER A 384 23.39 -58.45 38.27
CA SER A 384 23.60 -59.83 37.80
C SER A 384 23.30 -60.01 36.31
N GLN A 385 23.29 -58.92 35.53
CA GLN A 385 23.06 -58.97 34.08
C GLN A 385 24.18 -58.30 33.30
N ALA A 386 24.49 -58.89 32.16
CA ALA A 386 25.39 -58.31 31.16
C ALA A 386 24.68 -58.24 29.80
N ASN A 387 25.09 -57.28 28.97
CA ASN A 387 24.58 -57.08 27.63
C ASN A 387 25.72 -57.30 26.64
N LEU A 388 25.62 -58.38 25.86
CA LEU A 388 26.54 -58.66 24.75
C LEU A 388 25.99 -58.01 23.48
N TYR A 389 26.72 -57.05 22.95
CA TYR A 389 26.39 -56.43 21.67
C TYR A 389 27.13 -57.14 20.56
N LEU A 390 26.38 -57.58 19.57
CA LEU A 390 26.86 -58.16 18.32
C LEU A 390 26.46 -57.26 17.17
N TYR A 391 27.36 -57.07 16.21
CA TYR A 391 26.99 -56.47 14.94
C TYR A 391 26.59 -57.55 13.94
N PHE A 392 25.47 -57.32 13.28
CA PHE A 392 24.93 -58.20 12.25
C PHE A 392 24.88 -57.44 10.94
N LYS A 393 25.69 -57.85 9.97
CA LYS A 393 25.50 -57.45 8.58
C LYS A 393 24.44 -58.35 7.96
N ASN A 394 23.23 -57.84 7.77
CA ASN A 394 22.18 -58.53 7.03
C ASN A 394 22.42 -58.35 5.52
N LYS A 395 22.72 -59.45 4.83
CA LYS A 395 22.96 -59.50 3.37
C LYS A 395 21.69 -59.83 2.59
N THR A 396 20.55 -59.99 3.27
CA THR A 396 19.28 -60.38 2.66
C THR A 396 18.37 -59.18 2.43
N ASN A 397 17.37 -59.39 1.57
CA ASN A 397 16.27 -58.44 1.35
C ASN A 397 15.14 -58.55 2.40
N GLY A 398 15.30 -59.44 3.38
CA GLY A 398 14.34 -59.65 4.47
C GLY A 398 14.89 -59.16 5.80
N ILE A 399 14.00 -58.98 6.77
CA ILE A 399 14.36 -58.65 8.14
C ILE A 399 14.92 -59.91 8.79
N LEU A 400 16.05 -59.81 9.49
CA LEU A 400 16.59 -60.90 10.29
C LEU A 400 16.31 -60.65 11.77
N THR A 401 15.53 -61.51 12.39
CA THR A 401 15.38 -61.56 13.84
C THR A 401 16.34 -62.60 14.40
N VAL A 402 16.99 -62.27 15.51
CA VAL A 402 17.96 -63.16 16.15
C VAL A 402 17.38 -63.67 17.46
N GLN A 403 17.45 -64.98 17.68
CA GLN A 403 17.19 -65.60 18.97
C GLN A 403 18.46 -66.30 19.43
N ALA A 404 18.84 -66.10 20.70
CA ALA A 404 20.03 -66.72 21.27
C ALA A 404 19.62 -67.97 22.04
N GLU A 405 20.15 -69.13 21.66
CA GLU A 405 19.85 -70.40 22.33
C GLU A 405 20.94 -70.81 23.33
N ALA A 406 22.19 -70.58 22.98
CA ALA A 406 23.33 -70.87 23.85
C ALA A 406 24.46 -69.90 23.58
N LEU A 407 25.19 -69.54 24.63
CA LEU A 407 26.35 -68.65 24.56
C LEU A 407 27.44 -69.20 25.45
N ALA A 408 28.69 -69.13 24.99
CA ALA A 408 29.87 -69.49 25.75
C ALA A 408 30.88 -68.34 25.70
N ILE A 409 31.30 -67.86 26.87
CA ILE A 409 32.30 -66.79 27.01
C ILE A 409 33.45 -67.33 27.85
N ASN A 410 34.66 -67.33 27.30
CA ASN A 410 35.87 -67.88 27.93
C ASN A 410 35.64 -69.30 28.51
N GLY A 411 34.83 -70.12 27.83
CA GLY A 411 34.50 -71.50 28.24
C GLY A 411 33.35 -71.63 29.26
N ILE A 412 32.73 -70.52 29.69
CA ILE A 412 31.57 -70.53 30.59
C ILE A 412 30.29 -70.42 29.77
N GLY A 413 29.39 -71.39 29.94
CA GLY A 413 28.10 -71.45 29.23
C GLY A 413 27.00 -70.63 29.90
N PHE A 414 26.14 -70.03 29.07
CA PHE A 414 24.97 -69.24 29.47
C PHE A 414 23.75 -69.68 28.64
N TYR A 415 22.59 -69.73 29.30
CA TYR A 415 21.34 -70.25 28.71
C TYR A 415 20.12 -69.34 28.96
N GLN A 416 20.19 -68.44 29.95
CA GLN A 416 19.17 -67.39 30.12
C GLN A 416 19.53 -66.21 29.20
N LEU A 417 19.17 -66.35 27.93
CA LEU A 417 19.52 -65.40 26.89
C LEU A 417 18.26 -64.79 26.30
N ILE A 418 18.25 -63.47 26.20
CA ILE A 418 17.21 -62.73 25.48
C ILE A 418 17.93 -61.89 24.45
N ALA A 419 17.87 -62.33 23.19
CA ALA A 419 18.36 -61.54 22.07
C ALA A 419 17.34 -60.46 21.72
N SER A 420 17.85 -59.26 21.45
CA SER A 420 17.07 -58.13 21.01
C SER A 420 16.85 -58.17 19.50
N ASP A 421 16.00 -57.24 19.08
CA ASP A 421 15.90 -56.52 17.81
C ASP A 421 16.27 -57.17 16.49
N ALA A 422 15.44 -56.81 15.51
CA ALA A 422 15.59 -57.24 14.14
C ALA A 422 16.60 -56.36 13.39
N VAL A 423 17.34 -57.00 12.48
CA VAL A 423 18.31 -56.36 11.60
C VAL A 423 17.64 -56.11 10.26
N LEU A 424 17.57 -54.84 9.86
CA LEU A 424 16.89 -54.45 8.62
C LEU A 424 17.57 -55.07 7.39
N PRO A 425 16.81 -55.29 6.30
CA PRO A 425 17.39 -55.75 5.03
C PRO A 425 18.58 -54.91 4.58
N MET A 426 19.61 -55.56 4.05
CA MET A 426 20.78 -54.90 3.45
C MET A 426 21.43 -53.84 4.36
N SER A 427 21.50 -54.12 5.67
CA SER A 427 21.96 -53.17 6.70
C SER A 427 22.91 -53.82 7.71
N ILE A 428 23.48 -53.01 8.60
CA ILE A 428 24.21 -53.49 9.77
C ILE A 428 23.40 -53.17 11.03
N GLY A 429 22.94 -54.19 11.73
CA GLY A 429 22.23 -54.04 13.00
C GLY A 429 23.15 -54.27 14.18
N THR A 430 22.79 -53.70 15.32
CA THR A 430 23.32 -54.16 16.60
C THR A 430 22.26 -55.04 17.25
N VAL A 431 22.62 -56.28 17.55
CA VAL A 431 21.79 -57.21 18.31
C VAL A 431 22.37 -57.29 19.71
N ASN A 432 21.55 -56.95 20.71
CA ASN A 432 21.91 -57.09 22.11
C ASN A 432 21.43 -58.44 22.63
N ILE A 433 22.32 -59.27 23.14
CA ILE A 433 21.98 -60.47 23.90
C ILE A 433 22.11 -60.12 25.38
N ASN A 434 20.97 -59.99 26.06
CA ASN A 434 20.94 -59.90 27.51
C ASN A 434 21.23 -61.28 28.11
N ILE A 435 22.19 -61.32 29.03
CA ILE A 435 22.63 -62.53 29.72
C ILE A 435 22.18 -62.42 31.18
N GLY A 436 21.26 -63.31 31.56
CA GLY A 436 20.81 -63.48 32.95
C GLY A 436 21.85 -64.18 33.82
N ASP A 437 21.81 -63.90 35.12
CA ASP A 437 22.66 -64.52 36.16
C ASP A 437 24.17 -64.47 35.86
N PHE A 438 24.64 -63.35 35.32
CA PHE A 438 26.03 -63.14 34.94
C PHE A 438 26.95 -62.96 36.17
N ASP A 439 27.96 -63.81 36.30
CA ASP A 439 28.95 -63.76 37.38
C ASP A 439 30.23 -63.02 36.94
N PHE A 440 30.28 -61.72 37.25
CA PHE A 440 31.43 -60.84 36.97
C PHE A 440 32.72 -61.23 37.72
N LYS A 441 32.68 -62.15 38.69
CA LYS A 441 33.90 -62.68 39.33
C LYS A 441 34.54 -63.79 38.49
N LYS A 442 33.74 -64.49 37.69
CA LYS A 442 34.19 -65.60 36.83
C LYS A 442 34.53 -65.17 35.41
N VAL A 443 33.85 -64.15 34.90
CA VAL A 443 34.11 -63.59 33.56
C VAL A 443 34.52 -62.13 33.68
N ASN A 444 35.74 -61.82 33.24
CA ASN A 444 36.19 -60.44 33.09
C ASN A 444 35.75 -59.90 31.72
N ILE A 445 34.78 -59.00 31.72
CA ILE A 445 34.19 -58.43 30.49
C ILE A 445 35.20 -57.62 29.64
N ASN A 446 36.31 -57.18 30.23
CA ASN A 446 37.36 -56.43 29.53
C ASN A 446 38.46 -57.35 28.95
N ALA A 447 38.32 -58.68 29.09
CA ALA A 447 39.31 -59.66 28.65
C ALA A 447 38.61 -60.89 28.06
N ILE A 448 37.93 -60.70 26.93
CA ILE A 448 37.26 -61.79 26.22
C ILE A 448 38.25 -62.44 25.24
N GLU A 449 38.60 -63.69 25.50
CA GLU A 449 39.54 -64.47 24.70
C GLU A 449 38.82 -65.45 23.77
N LYS A 450 37.65 -65.94 24.19
CA LYS A 450 36.84 -66.87 23.41
C LYS A 450 35.38 -66.50 23.52
N LEU A 451 34.72 -66.41 22.39
CA LEU A 451 33.28 -66.19 22.30
C LEU A 451 32.72 -67.17 21.30
N GLY A 452 31.65 -67.88 21.68
CA GLY A 452 30.91 -68.71 20.76
C GLY A 452 29.51 -68.96 21.24
N GLY A 453 28.70 -69.60 20.42
CA GLY A 453 27.31 -69.87 20.76
C GLY A 453 26.50 -70.36 19.57
N GLN A 454 25.19 -70.44 19.82
CA GLN A 454 24.20 -70.86 18.85
C GLN A 454 23.07 -69.83 18.82
N LEU A 455 22.78 -69.34 17.61
CA LEU A 455 21.70 -68.41 17.33
C LEU A 455 20.74 -69.02 16.32
N ASP A 456 19.45 -68.80 16.52
CA ASP A 456 18.44 -68.98 15.48
C ASP A 456 18.24 -67.65 14.76
N ILE A 457 18.53 -67.65 13.46
CA ILE A 457 18.29 -66.50 12.58
C ILE A 457 16.99 -66.72 11.83
N ILE A 458 16.02 -65.84 12.08
CA ILE A 458 14.67 -65.92 11.52
C ILE A 458 14.50 -64.80 10.49
N GLN A 459 14.33 -65.15 9.22
CA GLN A 459 14.04 -64.23 8.15
C GLN A 459 12.53 -64.04 7.97
N ASN A 460 12.07 -62.78 8.03
CA ASN A 460 10.68 -62.37 7.82
C ASN A 460 9.65 -63.18 8.63
N ALA A 461 10.02 -63.73 9.79
CA ALA A 461 9.17 -64.60 10.62
C ALA A 461 8.75 -65.96 9.99
N PHE A 462 9.30 -66.37 8.85
CA PHE A 462 8.88 -67.62 8.16
C PHE A 462 10.00 -68.62 7.89
N ARG A 463 11.25 -68.16 7.77
CA ARG A 463 12.40 -69.03 7.47
C ARG A 463 13.42 -68.90 8.58
N SER A 464 13.66 -69.97 9.33
CA SER A 464 14.70 -70.00 10.36
C SER A 464 15.86 -70.91 9.96
N TYR A 465 17.07 -70.55 10.38
CA TYR A 465 18.23 -71.44 10.32
C TYR A 465 19.13 -71.18 11.52
N LYS A 466 19.84 -72.24 11.93
CA LYS A 466 20.77 -72.20 13.06
C LYS A 466 22.14 -71.73 12.59
N VAL A 467 22.71 -70.82 13.35
CA VAL A 467 24.09 -70.35 13.22
C VAL A 467 24.87 -70.75 14.46
N ILE A 468 25.93 -71.52 14.24
CA ILE A 468 26.95 -71.78 15.25
C ILE A 468 28.09 -70.81 14.94
N PHE A 469 28.42 -69.96 15.90
CA PHE A 469 29.48 -68.97 15.77
C PHE A 469 30.54 -69.23 16.84
N ALA A 470 31.80 -68.97 16.51
CA ALA A 470 32.89 -69.06 17.46
C ALA A 470 34.07 -68.24 16.96
N ASN A 471 34.80 -67.64 17.89
CA ASN A 471 36.09 -67.03 17.66
C ASN A 471 37.04 -67.40 18.82
N SER A 472 38.24 -67.83 18.45
CA SER A 472 39.28 -68.32 19.36
C SER A 472 40.42 -67.33 19.62
N ASP A 473 40.42 -66.19 18.91
CA ASP A 473 41.41 -65.14 19.06
C ASP A 473 40.91 -64.08 20.05
N LYS A 474 41.84 -63.42 20.74
CA LYS A 474 41.51 -62.34 21.67
C LYS A 474 40.71 -61.25 20.94
N LEU A 475 39.49 -61.02 21.40
CA LEU A 475 38.63 -59.96 20.89
C LEU A 475 39.13 -58.63 21.47
N GLU A 476 39.56 -57.72 20.60
CA GLU A 476 40.02 -56.35 20.95
C GLU A 476 38.87 -55.38 21.15
#